data_AF-A0A2S7WLZ9-F1
#
_entry.id   AF-A0A2S7WLZ9-F1
#
_cell.length_a   1.000
_cell.length_b   1.000
_cell.length_c   1.000
_cell.angle_alpha   90.00
_cell.angle_beta   90.00
_cell.angle_gamma   90.00
#
_symmetry.space_group_name_H-M   'P 1'
#
loop_
_entity.id
_entity.type
_entity.pdbx_description
1 polymer ?
#
loop_
_entity_poly.entity_id
_entity_poly.type
_entity_poly.pdbx_seq_one_letter_code
_entity_poly.pdbx_strand_id
1 'polypeptide(L)'
;MQAFTISKLGYNKKNYDGLEPLDFVFAVFEKALSGVRNWNKNKIDFEGFVFGSLKSDIYASIEKQKRRKNTPDEEIIDESYILDIPVISDEIGFEDTTTQKIDYKTEKKDFLEKLKASEATDLEILIFECWCDEIFKPQEIADFLELDVTTIYNALKRLQKRRKNILQKKS
;
A
#
# COMPACT_ATOMS: atom_id res chain seq x y z
N MET A 1 0.34 -6.38 4.73
CA MET A 1 -0.85 -5.74 5.35
C MET A 1 -1.05 -4.30 4.92
N GLN A 2 -0.04 -3.44 4.96
CA GLN A 2 -0.14 -2.03 4.55
C GLN A 2 -0.74 -1.87 3.13
N ALA A 3 -0.25 -2.63 2.15
CA ALA A 3 -0.82 -2.64 0.79
C ALA A 3 -2.32 -3.01 0.74
N PHE A 4 -2.78 -3.89 1.64
CA PHE A 4 -4.19 -4.24 1.77
C PHE A 4 -4.99 -3.08 2.37
N THR A 5 -4.49 -2.45 3.43
CA THR A 5 -5.11 -1.25 4.03
C THR A 5 -5.24 -0.13 3.00
N ILE A 6 -4.17 0.12 2.25
CA ILE A 6 -4.11 1.08 1.15
C ILE A 6 -5.17 0.76 0.08
N SER A 7 -5.28 -0.49 -0.36
CA SER A 7 -6.28 -0.87 -1.36
C SER A 7 -7.72 -0.67 -0.88
N LYS A 8 -7.97 -0.77 0.43
CA LYS A 8 -9.30 -0.60 1.03
C LYS A 8 -9.65 0.85 1.36
N LEU A 9 -8.66 1.63 1.79
CA LEU A 9 -8.81 3.04 2.14
C LEU A 9 -8.68 3.95 0.90
N GLY A 10 -7.93 3.52 -0.12
CA GLY A 10 -7.52 4.34 -1.26
C GLY A 10 -6.44 5.34 -0.85
N TYR A 11 -5.35 5.41 -1.63
CA TYR A 11 -4.15 6.20 -1.28
C TYR A 11 -4.44 7.71 -1.09
N ASN A 12 -5.45 8.27 -1.77
CA ASN A 12 -5.51 9.72 -2.01
C ASN A 12 -6.90 10.40 -1.86
N LYS A 13 -7.91 9.82 -1.18
CA LYS A 13 -9.28 10.41 -1.21
C LYS A 13 -10.06 10.56 0.09
N LYS A 14 -9.54 10.17 1.25
CA LYS A 14 -10.27 10.35 2.51
C LYS A 14 -9.31 10.83 3.59
N ASN A 15 -9.60 12.00 4.13
CA ASN A 15 -8.96 12.48 5.35
C ASN A 15 -9.42 11.54 6.47
N TYR A 16 -8.53 10.66 6.96
CA TYR A 16 -8.84 9.65 7.97
C TYR A 16 -8.64 10.19 9.40
N ASP A 17 -9.06 11.43 9.66
CA ASP A 17 -8.80 12.07 10.96
C ASP A 17 -7.27 12.21 11.24
N GLY A 18 -6.47 12.36 10.17
CA GLY A 18 -5.01 12.35 10.26
C GLY A 18 -4.36 10.96 10.36
N LEU A 19 -5.13 9.87 10.37
CA LEU A 19 -4.58 8.51 10.44
C LEU A 19 -4.04 8.01 9.09
N GLU A 20 -2.82 7.51 9.11
CA GLU A 20 -2.19 6.86 7.96
C GLU A 20 -2.59 5.38 7.85
N PRO A 21 -2.49 4.79 6.65
CA PRO A 21 -2.73 3.35 6.47
C PRO A 21 -1.88 2.45 7.39
N LEU A 22 -0.71 2.91 7.82
CA LEU A 22 0.18 2.20 8.72
C LEU A 22 -0.36 2.18 10.16
N ASP A 23 -1.01 3.26 10.61
CA ASP A 23 -1.60 3.36 11.95
C ASP A 23 -2.67 2.29 12.18
N PHE A 24 -3.47 2.00 11.15
CA PHE A 24 -4.44 0.91 11.19
C PHE A 24 -3.77 -0.46 11.38
N VAL A 25 -2.59 -0.66 10.80
CA VAL A 25 -1.84 -1.90 10.95
C VAL A 25 -1.25 -2.01 12.35
N PHE A 26 -0.65 -0.93 12.86
CA PHE A 26 -0.10 -0.91 14.21
C PHE A 26 -1.20 -1.10 15.28
N ALA A 27 -2.35 -0.45 15.13
CA ALA A 27 -3.46 -0.60 16.06
C ALA A 27 -3.97 -2.05 16.16
N VAL A 28 -3.93 -2.82 15.06
CA VAL A 28 -4.31 -4.24 15.08
C VAL A 28 -3.33 -5.06 15.92
N PHE A 29 -2.03 -4.81 15.76
CA PHE A 29 -1.01 -5.50 16.55
C PHE A 29 -1.03 -5.09 18.01
N GLU A 30 -1.19 -3.80 18.30
CA GLU A 30 -1.32 -3.29 19.67
C GLU A 30 -2.52 -3.94 20.38
N LYS A 31 -3.69 -4.02 19.72
CA LYS A 31 -4.88 -4.69 20.27
C LYS A 31 -4.67 -6.19 20.48
N ALA A 32 -3.87 -6.84 19.63
CA ALA A 32 -3.55 -8.25 19.79
C ALA A 32 -2.59 -8.47 20.98
N LEU A 33 -1.57 -7.62 21.13
CA LEU A 33 -0.58 -7.69 22.21
C LEU A 33 -1.16 -7.31 23.58
N SER A 34 -2.08 -6.34 23.61
CA SER A 34 -2.79 -5.91 24.83
C SER A 34 -3.92 -6.84 25.25
N GLY A 35 -4.27 -7.86 24.45
CA GLY A 35 -5.35 -8.81 24.74
C GLY A 35 -6.76 -8.27 24.48
N VAL A 36 -6.89 -7.07 23.90
CA VAL A 36 -8.18 -6.51 23.46
C VAL A 36 -8.79 -7.35 22.33
N ARG A 37 -7.94 -7.90 21.45
CA ARG A 37 -8.35 -8.84 20.39
C ARG A 37 -7.65 -10.19 20.63
N ASN A 38 -8.44 -11.20 20.96
CA ASN A 38 -7.93 -12.54 21.23
C ASN A 38 -7.95 -13.40 19.97
N TRP A 39 -6.78 -13.90 19.57
CA TRP A 39 -6.67 -14.87 18.49
C TRP A 39 -7.05 -16.27 18.99
N ASN A 40 -8.06 -16.87 18.35
CA ASN A 40 -8.43 -18.25 18.62
C ASN A 40 -7.93 -19.16 17.48
N LYS A 41 -6.83 -19.87 17.76
CA LYS A 41 -6.15 -20.77 16.82
C LYS A 41 -7.04 -21.91 16.31
N ASN A 42 -8.09 -22.30 17.06
CA ASN A 42 -8.99 -23.39 16.66
C ASN A 42 -10.07 -22.93 15.67
N LYS A 43 -10.32 -21.62 15.57
CA LYS A 43 -11.36 -21.07 14.69
C LYS A 43 -10.81 -20.46 13.41
N ILE A 44 -9.64 -19.82 13.48
CA ILE A 44 -9.09 -19.07 12.36
C ILE A 44 -7.56 -19.10 12.39
N ASP A 45 -6.96 -19.12 11.21
CA ASP A 45 -5.53 -18.95 11.04
C ASP A 45 -5.09 -17.54 11.46
N PHE A 46 -3.79 -17.39 11.70
CA PHE A 46 -3.23 -16.11 12.14
C PHE A 46 -3.47 -15.01 11.10
N GLU A 47 -3.28 -15.34 9.82
CA GLU A 47 -3.49 -14.41 8.72
C GLU A 47 -4.96 -13.95 8.65
N GLY A 48 -5.91 -14.88 8.71
CA GLY A 48 -7.34 -14.56 8.75
C GLY A 48 -7.74 -13.73 9.98
N PHE A 49 -7.16 -14.00 11.14
CA PHE A 49 -7.38 -13.17 12.35
C PHE A 49 -6.90 -11.74 12.15
N VAL A 50 -5.68 -11.58 11.66
CA VAL A 50 -5.02 -10.29 11.48
C VAL A 50 -5.75 -9.47 10.41
N PHE A 51 -6.02 -10.03 9.23
CA PHE A 51 -6.77 -9.34 8.18
C PHE A 51 -8.24 -9.11 8.53
N GLY A 52 -8.88 -10.03 9.26
CA GLY A 52 -10.23 -9.87 9.77
C GLY A 52 -10.32 -8.70 10.75
N SER A 53 -9.34 -8.59 11.63
CA SER A 53 -9.24 -7.50 12.60
C SER A 53 -9.00 -6.15 11.93
N LEU A 54 -8.07 -6.12 10.97
CA LEU A 54 -7.79 -4.92 10.17
C LEU A 54 -9.01 -4.45 9.38
N LYS A 55 -9.75 -5.37 8.73
CA LYS A 55 -11.00 -5.03 8.03
C LYS A 55 -12.01 -4.40 9.00
N SER A 56 -12.20 -5.02 10.17
CA SER A 56 -13.15 -4.54 11.18
C SER A 56 -12.79 -3.12 11.66
N ASP A 57 -11.52 -2.84 11.89
CA ASP A 57 -11.06 -1.51 12.33
C ASP A 57 -11.24 -0.45 11.21
N ILE A 58 -10.94 -0.80 9.95
CA ILE A 58 -11.17 0.07 8.79
C ILE A 58 -12.66 0.39 8.60
N TYR A 59 -13.55 -0.61 8.71
CA TYR A 59 -14.98 -0.36 8.57
C TYR A 59 -15.53 0.52 9.70
N ALA A 60 -15.07 0.29 10.93
CA ALA A 60 -15.45 1.10 12.08
C ALA A 60 -15.02 2.56 11.93
N SER A 61 -13.80 2.82 11.42
CA SER A 61 -13.31 4.19 11.19
C SER A 61 -14.12 4.90 10.10
N ILE A 62 -14.37 4.25 8.96
CA ILE A 62 -15.20 4.81 7.87
C ILE A 62 -16.61 5.13 8.37
N GLU A 63 -17.20 4.26 9.20
CA GLU A 63 -18.53 4.46 9.75
C GLU A 63 -18.58 5.63 10.74
N LYS A 64 -17.56 5.78 11.60
CA LYS A 64 -17.43 6.92 12.53
C LYS A 64 -17.37 8.25 11.78
N GLN A 65 -16.65 8.30 10.66
CA GLN A 65 -16.54 9.51 9.82
C GLN A 65 -17.86 9.91 9.16
N LYS A 66 -18.63 8.94 8.67
CA LYS A 66 -19.95 9.21 8.10
C LYS A 66 -20.90 9.84 9.13
N ARG A 67 -20.78 9.44 10.40
CA ARG A 67 -21.61 10.00 11.49
C ARG A 67 -21.23 11.43 11.83
N ARG A 68 -19.93 11.78 11.81
CA ARG A 68 -19.44 13.13 12.11
C ARG A 68 -19.86 14.18 11.07
N LYS A 69 -19.81 13.85 9.78
CA LYS A 69 -20.21 14.75 8.67
C LYS A 69 -21.66 15.28 8.74
N ASN A 70 -22.51 14.73 9.62
CA ASN A 70 -23.92 15.14 9.77
C ASN A 70 -24.14 16.15 10.91
N THR A 71 -23.08 16.65 11.54
CA THR A 71 -23.15 17.61 12.65
C THR A 71 -22.50 18.92 12.18
N PRO A 72 -23.08 20.11 12.40
CA PRO A 72 -22.41 21.36 12.09
C PRO A 72 -21.20 21.52 13.02
N ASP A 73 -20.00 21.56 12.46
CA ASP A 73 -18.75 21.70 13.21
C ASP A 73 -18.56 23.16 13.64
N GLU A 74 -18.72 23.43 14.95
CA GLU A 74 -18.04 24.55 15.61
C GLU A 74 -16.94 23.95 16.49
N GLU A 75 -15.80 23.60 15.89
CA GLU A 75 -14.60 23.22 16.64
C GLU A 75 -13.76 24.47 16.94
N ILE A 76 -13.89 24.99 18.16
CA ILE A 76 -12.92 25.91 18.75
C ILE A 76 -11.66 25.08 19.01
N ILE A 77 -10.61 25.32 18.23
CA ILE A 77 -9.31 24.68 18.42
C ILE A 77 -8.66 25.32 19.65
N ASP A 78 -8.73 24.64 20.79
CA ASP A 78 -7.97 25.00 21.99
C ASP A 78 -6.51 24.62 21.75
N GLU A 79 -5.58 25.55 21.57
CA GLU A 79 -4.17 25.24 21.29
C GLU A 79 -3.32 25.06 22.57
N SER A 80 -3.94 24.98 23.75
CA SER A 80 -3.24 24.93 25.04
C SER A 80 -2.40 23.66 25.29
N TYR A 81 -2.51 22.64 24.44
CA TYR A 81 -1.73 21.39 24.51
C TYR A 81 -0.45 21.38 23.66
N ILE A 82 -0.14 22.45 22.92
CA ILE A 82 1.15 22.56 22.21
C ILE A 82 2.25 22.81 23.26
N LEU A 83 3.00 21.76 23.62
CA LEU A 83 4.16 21.85 24.50
C LEU A 83 5.39 22.27 23.69
N ASP A 84 6.06 23.36 24.11
CA ASP A 84 7.37 23.76 23.61
C ASP A 84 8.44 22.77 24.12
N ILE A 85 8.63 21.66 23.38
CA ILE A 85 9.67 20.68 23.69
C ILE A 85 11.02 21.26 23.22
N PRO A 86 12.02 21.39 24.09
CA PRO A 86 13.35 21.83 23.68
C PRO A 86 13.97 20.78 22.73
N VAL A 87 14.46 21.24 21.58
CA VAL A 87 15.15 20.39 20.59
C VAL A 87 16.46 19.88 21.20
N ILE A 88 16.44 18.64 21.71
CA ILE A 88 17.65 17.95 22.15
C ILE A 88 18.37 17.49 20.87
N SER A 89 19.45 18.20 20.51
CA SER A 89 20.14 18.05 19.22
C SER A 89 21.08 16.82 19.14
N ASP A 90 21.10 15.97 20.16
CA ASP A 90 22.06 14.86 20.31
C ASP A 90 21.44 13.47 20.04
N GLU A 91 20.34 13.38 19.29
CA GLU A 91 19.84 12.09 18.83
C GLU A 91 20.78 11.50 17.76
N ILE A 92 21.65 10.59 18.18
CA ILE A 92 22.45 9.76 17.28
C ILE A 92 21.50 8.74 16.65
N GLY A 93 21.01 9.03 15.45
CA GLY A 93 20.20 8.10 14.67
C GLY A 93 20.92 6.76 14.51
N PHE A 94 20.27 5.67 14.92
CA PHE A 94 20.78 4.33 14.68
C PHE A 94 20.48 3.95 13.22
N GLU A 95 21.51 3.81 12.39
CA GLU A 95 21.33 3.24 11.05
C GLU A 95 20.93 1.76 11.19
N ASP A 96 19.66 1.49 10.94
CA ASP A 96 19.15 0.13 10.87
C ASP A 96 19.72 -0.57 9.61
N THR A 97 20.83 -1.28 9.81
CA THR A 97 21.50 -2.09 8.79
C THR A 97 20.85 -3.48 8.61
N THR A 98 19.78 -3.81 9.36
CA THR A 98 19.14 -5.13 9.28
C THR A 98 18.20 -5.29 8.10
N THR A 99 17.79 -4.18 7.46
CA THR A 99 17.06 -4.24 6.20
C THR A 99 18.04 -4.31 5.03
N GLN A 100 17.97 -5.40 4.26
CA GLN A 100 18.58 -5.43 2.93
C GLN A 100 17.96 -4.29 2.13
N LYS A 101 18.71 -3.21 1.95
CA LYS A 101 18.30 -2.06 1.15
C LYS A 101 17.96 -2.59 -0.24
N ILE A 102 16.66 -2.67 -0.57
CA ILE A 102 16.20 -3.18 -1.85
C ILE A 102 16.74 -2.22 -2.91
N ASP A 103 17.70 -2.69 -3.69
CA ASP A 103 18.22 -1.92 -4.81
C ASP A 103 17.25 -2.01 -5.99
N TYR A 104 16.23 -1.16 -5.94
CA TYR A 104 15.21 -1.03 -6.98
C TYR A 104 15.79 -0.85 -8.38
N LYS A 105 17.00 -0.26 -8.49
CA LYS A 105 17.66 -0.05 -9.78
C LYS A 105 18.18 -1.36 -10.36
N THR A 106 18.72 -2.23 -9.51
CA THR A 106 19.20 -3.55 -9.91
C THR A 106 18.04 -4.51 -10.18
N GLU A 107 16.99 -4.48 -9.35
CA GLU A 107 15.79 -5.29 -9.60
C GLU A 107 15.03 -4.90 -10.88
N LYS A 108 14.90 -3.59 -11.17
CA LYS A 108 14.29 -3.10 -12.41
C LYS A 108 15.04 -3.62 -13.63
N LYS A 109 16.37 -3.58 -13.62
CA LYS A 109 17.20 -4.08 -14.73
C LYS A 109 17.07 -5.58 -14.93
N ASP A 110 17.18 -6.36 -13.85
CA ASP A 110 17.04 -7.82 -13.89
C ASP A 110 15.66 -8.23 -14.43
N PHE A 111 14.60 -7.52 -14.07
CA PHE A 111 13.26 -7.79 -14.59
C PHE A 111 13.11 -7.40 -16.08
N LEU A 112 13.68 -6.28 -16.51
CA LEU A 112 13.68 -5.87 -17.92
C LEU A 112 14.44 -6.88 -18.80
N GLU A 113 15.58 -7.38 -18.34
CA GLU A 113 16.33 -8.42 -19.06
C GLU A 113 15.51 -9.71 -19.21
N LYS A 114 14.80 -10.12 -18.16
CA LYS A 114 13.90 -11.29 -18.21
C LYS A 114 12.70 -11.09 -19.12
N LEU A 115 12.14 -9.87 -19.17
CA LEU A 115 11.07 -9.54 -20.11
C LEU A 115 11.56 -9.63 -21.56
N LYS A 116 12.73 -9.05 -21.85
CA LYS A 116 13.38 -9.13 -23.17
C LYS A 116 13.70 -10.57 -23.57
N ALA A 117 14.25 -11.36 -22.65
CA ALA A 117 14.53 -12.79 -22.86
C ALA A 117 13.24 -13.62 -23.09
N SER A 118 12.08 -13.12 -22.66
CA SER A 118 10.79 -13.76 -22.96
C SER A 118 10.21 -13.37 -24.32
N GLU A 119 10.88 -12.53 -25.11
CA GLU A 119 10.32 -11.90 -26.32
C GLU A 119 9.05 -11.09 -25.99
N ALA A 120 9.14 -10.26 -24.94
CA ALA A 120 8.08 -9.30 -24.63
C ALA A 120 7.94 -8.26 -25.76
N THR A 121 6.71 -7.85 -26.05
CA THR A 121 6.44 -6.79 -27.03
C THR A 121 6.84 -5.43 -26.45
N ASP A 122 7.25 -4.49 -27.28
CA ASP A 122 7.64 -3.13 -26.85
C ASP A 122 6.57 -2.45 -25.97
N LEU A 123 5.28 -2.69 -26.28
CA LEU A 123 4.15 -2.20 -25.49
C LEU A 123 4.12 -2.80 -24.07
N GLU A 124 4.51 -4.06 -23.90
CA GLU A 124 4.59 -4.70 -22.58
C GLU A 124 5.74 -4.12 -21.75
N ILE A 125 6.84 -3.73 -22.40
CA ILE A 125 7.97 -3.04 -21.76
C ILE A 125 7.57 -1.63 -21.32
N LEU A 126 6.91 -0.87 -22.20
CA LEU A 126 6.42 0.48 -21.90
C LEU A 126 5.43 0.47 -20.73
N ILE A 127 4.49 -0.48 -20.70
CA ILE A 127 3.57 -0.63 -19.56
C ILE A 127 4.33 -0.92 -18.26
N PHE A 128 5.38 -1.74 -18.32
CA PHE A 128 6.21 -2.02 -17.15
C PHE A 128 6.99 -0.78 -16.69
N GLU A 129 7.44 0.06 -17.61
CA GLU A 129 8.06 1.35 -17.30
C GLU A 129 7.05 2.29 -16.63
N CYS A 130 5.82 2.40 -17.15
CA CYS A 130 4.75 3.15 -16.51
C CYS A 130 4.48 2.69 -15.07
N TRP A 131 4.55 1.38 -14.80
CA TRP A 131 4.42 0.85 -13.44
C TRP A 131 5.59 1.24 -12.53
N CYS A 132 6.80 1.35 -13.07
CA CYS A 132 7.95 1.83 -12.30
C CYS A 132 7.80 3.31 -11.93
N ASP A 133 7.07 4.07 -12.74
CA ASP A 133 6.78 5.49 -12.55
C ASP A 133 5.44 5.72 -11.82
N GLU A 134 4.94 4.70 -11.11
CA GLU A 134 3.72 4.72 -10.28
C GLU A 134 2.39 4.92 -11.04
N ILE A 135 2.38 4.75 -12.36
CA ILE A 135 1.18 4.83 -13.19
C ILE A 135 0.60 3.43 -13.40
N PHE A 136 -0.44 3.09 -12.63
CA PHE A 136 -0.99 1.71 -12.63
C PHE A 136 -2.32 1.56 -13.35
N LYS A 137 -3.12 2.63 -13.50
CA LYS A 137 -4.46 2.50 -14.06
C LYS A 137 -4.37 2.33 -15.58
N PRO A 138 -5.05 1.34 -16.18
CA PRO A 138 -5.01 1.12 -17.63
C PRO A 138 -5.41 2.35 -18.45
N GLN A 139 -6.33 3.16 -17.92
CA GLN A 139 -6.79 4.38 -18.57
C GLN A 139 -5.75 5.50 -18.50
N GLU A 140 -5.07 5.66 -17.36
CA GLU A 140 -3.96 6.63 -17.22
C GLU A 140 -2.76 6.23 -18.08
N ILE A 141 -2.48 4.93 -18.21
CA ILE A 141 -1.44 4.39 -19.09
C ILE A 141 -1.83 4.61 -20.57
N ALA A 142 -3.09 4.41 -20.93
CA ALA A 142 -3.59 4.64 -22.27
C ALA A 142 -3.48 6.12 -22.68
N ASP A 143 -3.86 7.03 -21.76
CA ASP A 143 -3.72 8.47 -21.97
C ASP A 143 -2.24 8.88 -22.08
N PHE A 144 -1.36 8.28 -21.26
CA PHE A 144 0.08 8.55 -21.27
C PHE A 144 0.79 8.05 -22.53
N LEU A 145 0.37 6.89 -23.04
CA LEU A 145 0.95 6.28 -24.26
C LEU A 145 0.23 6.73 -25.54
N GLU A 146 -0.83 7.53 -25.43
CA GLU A 146 -1.71 7.93 -26.54
C GLU A 146 -2.27 6.73 -27.33
N LEU A 147 -2.57 5.64 -26.63
CA LEU A 147 -3.06 4.39 -27.21
C LEU A 147 -4.48 4.08 -26.74
N ASP A 148 -5.18 3.26 -27.53
CA ASP A 148 -6.50 2.80 -27.13
C ASP A 148 -6.44 1.89 -25.89
N VAL A 149 -7.35 2.15 -24.95
CA VAL A 149 -7.43 1.45 -23.66
C VAL A 149 -7.58 -0.07 -23.83
N THR A 150 -8.25 -0.54 -24.90
CA THR A 150 -8.40 -1.99 -25.16
C THR A 150 -7.07 -2.65 -25.52
N THR A 151 -6.18 -1.92 -26.20
CA THR A 151 -4.83 -2.38 -26.52
C THR A 151 -3.99 -2.51 -25.25
N ILE A 152 -4.13 -1.57 -24.33
CA ILE A 152 -3.49 -1.61 -23.01
C ILE A 152 -3.99 -2.80 -22.19
N TYR A 153 -5.30 -3.05 -22.13
CA TYR A 153 -5.85 -4.23 -21.43
C TYR A 153 -5.30 -5.56 -21.98
N ASN A 154 -5.19 -5.69 -23.30
CA ASN A 154 -4.64 -6.89 -23.94
C ASN A 154 -3.15 -7.06 -23.64
N ALA A 155 -2.36 -5.98 -23.68
CA ALA A 155 -0.96 -6.02 -23.33
C ALA A 155 -0.71 -6.28 -21.83
N LEU A 156 -1.51 -5.68 -20.94
CA LEU A 156 -1.50 -5.95 -19.50
C LEU A 156 -1.72 -7.43 -19.19
N LYS A 157 -2.72 -8.05 -19.85
CA LYS A 157 -3.02 -9.47 -19.66
C LYS A 157 -1.86 -10.36 -20.09
N ARG A 158 -1.20 -10.03 -21.21
CA ARG A 158 -0.01 -10.75 -21.69
C ARG A 158 1.19 -10.55 -20.74
N LEU A 159 1.46 -9.33 -20.31
CA LEU A 159 2.50 -8.99 -19.34
C LEU A 159 2.32 -9.75 -18.01
N GLN A 160 1.10 -9.79 -17.47
CA GLN A 160 0.78 -10.54 -16.24
C GLN A 160 1.04 -12.05 -16.40
N LYS A 161 0.65 -12.63 -17.54
CA LYS A 161 0.91 -14.05 -17.84
C LYS A 161 2.41 -14.33 -17.93
N ARG A 162 3.17 -13.47 -18.61
CA ARG A 162 4.64 -13.59 -18.73
C ARG A 162 5.34 -13.47 -17.38
N ARG A 163 4.94 -12.49 -16.56
CA ARG A 163 5.45 -12.34 -15.18
C ARG A 163 5.25 -13.61 -14.37
N LYS A 164 4.07 -14.24 -14.45
CA LYS A 164 3.79 -15.50 -13.75
C LYS A 164 4.75 -16.61 -14.20
N ASN A 165 5.01 -16.73 -15.51
CA ASN A 165 5.94 -17.73 -16.05
C ASN A 165 7.40 -17.48 -15.64
N ILE A 166 7.83 -16.21 -15.63
CA ILE A 166 9.19 -15.81 -15.17
C ILE A 166 9.36 -16.15 -13.69
N LEU A 167 8.33 -15.94 -12.87
CA LEU A 167 8.36 -16.24 -11.44
C LEU A 167 8.35 -17.76 -11.16
N GLN A 168 7.61 -18.54 -11.96
CA GLN A 168 7.54 -19.99 -11.83
C GLN A 168 8.82 -20.73 -12.31
N LYS A 169 9.55 -20.18 -13.29
CA LYS A 169 10.86 -20.70 -13.72
C LYS A 169 11.98 -20.49 -12.70
N LYS A 170 11.72 -19.74 -11.62
CA LYS A 170 12.67 -19.46 -10.53
C LYS A 170 12.60 -20.53 -9.41
N SER A 171 11.76 -21.56 -9.58
CA SER A 171 11.59 -22.71 -8.68
C SER A 171 11.98 -24.00 -9.37
#